data_AF-A0A818HWM9-F1
#
_entry.id   AF-A0A818HWM9-F1
#
_cell.length_a   1.000
_cell.length_b   1.000
_cell.length_c   1.000
_cell.angle_alpha   90.00
_cell.angle_beta   90.00
_cell.angle_gamma   90.00
#
_symmetry.space_group_name_H-M   'P 1'
#
loop_
_entity.id
_entity.type
_entity.pdbx_description
1 polymer ?
#
loop_
_entity_poly.entity_id
_entity_poly.type
_entity_poly.pdbx_seq_one_letter_code
_entity_poly.pdbx_strand_id
1 'polypeptide(L)'
;MTIKLFESKKRCLLIGLFSGIFITTLLPKLINKNKWEKNKQQTVRVNEKNEHIFAEYSQWPPFLTDSTFDLTAWRKHCWVNQVSLPTQDPQLYYKKNYTSYPICKDVISLINSIYNMKTNIAKVKYPELFAQKIRKIFNYNNTLYAKALEQELYFVVNKYSFEHTVYNPLRGRRPVQPPEVSVEQYLSETMEKTSKNCDLCNYQNMTAMDSLGRMENQHAYSAANAFKFDQWHSMFMPKQHDITKLTYEELKDVFTLAWKW
;
A
#
# COMPACT_ATOMS: atom_id res chain seq x y z
N MET A 1 -12.00 0.41 -31.97
CA MET A 1 -12.81 1.55 -31.49
C MET A 1 -12.04 2.19 -30.35
N THR A 2 -11.26 3.21 -30.68
CA THR A 2 -10.21 3.78 -29.85
C THR A 2 -10.80 4.94 -29.04
N ILE A 3 -10.98 4.76 -27.74
CA ILE A 3 -11.46 5.84 -26.88
C ILE A 3 -10.28 6.73 -26.51
N LYS A 4 -10.11 7.81 -27.27
CA LYS A 4 -9.40 9.02 -26.84
C LYS A 4 -10.28 9.70 -25.79
N LEU A 5 -9.85 9.72 -24.53
CA LEU A 5 -10.45 10.59 -23.52
C LEU A 5 -9.64 11.88 -23.45
N PHE A 6 -10.39 12.96 -23.61
CA PHE A 6 -9.99 14.34 -23.82
C PHE A 6 -9.12 14.93 -22.69
N GLU A 7 -8.15 15.73 -23.12
CA GLU A 7 -7.66 16.89 -22.39
C GLU A 7 -8.82 17.84 -22.03
N SER A 8 -8.98 18.13 -20.74
CA SER A 8 -9.81 19.23 -20.27
C SER A 8 -9.29 19.73 -18.91
N LYS A 9 -8.72 20.94 -18.98
CA LYS A 9 -8.26 21.86 -17.95
C LYS A 9 -8.80 21.68 -16.51
N LYS A 10 -7.84 21.81 -15.57
CA LYS A 10 -7.91 22.44 -14.23
C LYS A 10 -9.06 21.99 -13.31
N ARG A 11 -8.75 21.21 -12.27
CA ARG A 11 -9.18 21.36 -10.85
C ARG A 11 -8.97 20.06 -10.03
N CYS A 12 -8.24 20.18 -8.90
CA CYS A 12 -8.42 19.52 -7.58
C CYS A 12 -8.33 17.97 -7.47
N LEU A 13 -7.74 17.31 -6.46
CA LEU A 13 -6.96 17.62 -5.25
C LEU A 13 -6.41 16.28 -4.66
N LEU A 14 -5.15 16.28 -4.20
CA LEU A 14 -4.56 15.56 -3.03
C LEU A 14 -4.21 14.04 -2.99
N ILE A 15 -3.06 13.80 -2.35
CA ILE A 15 -2.18 12.61 -2.22
C ILE A 15 -1.94 12.27 -0.75
N GLY A 16 -1.54 11.02 -0.47
CA GLY A 16 -0.73 10.67 0.69
C GLY A 16 0.59 10.00 0.26
N LEU A 17 1.70 10.49 0.78
CA LEU A 17 3.05 9.91 0.70
C LEU A 17 3.49 9.58 2.13
N PHE A 18 4.16 8.44 2.34
CA PHE A 18 5.32 8.29 3.25
C PHE A 18 5.88 6.86 3.11
N SER A 19 7.07 6.74 2.51
CA SER A 19 8.11 5.79 2.93
C SER A 19 9.38 6.04 2.13
N GLY A 20 10.46 6.44 2.83
CA GLY A 20 11.82 6.21 2.36
C GLY A 20 12.61 7.43 1.87
N ILE A 21 12.98 8.34 2.77
CA ILE A 21 14.25 9.08 2.66
C ILE A 21 14.79 9.30 4.08
N PHE A 22 15.58 8.35 4.58
CA PHE A 22 16.61 8.58 5.58
C PHE A 22 17.62 7.43 5.43
N ILE A 23 18.91 7.73 5.60
CA ILE A 23 20.10 6.89 5.32
C ILE A 23 20.70 7.09 3.91
N THR A 24 21.38 8.22 3.67
CA THR A 24 22.53 8.25 2.73
C THR A 24 23.65 9.24 3.05
N THR A 25 23.63 10.03 4.14
CA THR A 25 24.64 11.10 4.31
C THR A 25 25.52 11.07 5.56
N LEU A 26 25.53 10.01 6.38
CA LEU A 26 26.33 10.01 7.62
C LEU A 26 27.05 8.69 7.99
N LEU A 27 27.64 7.99 7.00
CA LEU A 27 28.59 6.91 7.31
C LEU A 27 29.65 6.69 6.21
N PRO A 28 30.65 7.59 6.10
CA PRO A 28 31.96 7.14 5.67
C PRO A 28 33.08 7.79 6.48
N LYS A 29 33.24 7.46 7.77
CA LYS A 29 34.42 7.88 8.55
C LYS A 29 35.00 6.86 9.54
N LEU A 30 34.52 5.61 9.62
CA LEU A 30 35.03 4.63 10.59
C LEU A 30 35.21 3.22 10.03
N ILE A 31 35.95 3.08 8.91
CA ILE A 31 36.54 1.78 8.56
C ILE A 31 38.03 1.99 8.24
N ASN A 32 38.84 1.70 9.25
CA ASN A 32 40.30 1.66 9.18
C ASN A 32 40.72 0.43 8.36
N LYS A 33 41.02 0.64 7.08
CA LYS A 33 41.29 -0.40 6.07
C LYS A 33 42.59 -1.18 6.24
N ASN A 34 43.41 -0.89 7.25
CA ASN A 34 44.79 -1.40 7.35
C ASN A 34 45.03 -2.53 8.37
N LYS A 35 43.98 -3.14 8.95
CA LYS A 35 44.14 -4.24 9.92
C LYS A 35 43.75 -5.63 9.39
N TRP A 36 43.17 -5.71 8.20
CA TRP A 36 42.65 -6.98 7.64
C TRP A 36 43.64 -7.76 6.77
N GLU A 37 44.77 -7.18 6.37
CA GLU A 37 45.74 -7.88 5.49
C GLU A 37 46.86 -8.66 6.22
N LYS A 38 47.00 -8.51 7.54
CA LYS A 38 48.11 -9.14 8.28
C LYS A 38 47.86 -10.56 8.82
N ASN A 39 46.66 -11.12 8.66
CA ASN A 39 46.35 -12.48 9.15
C ASN A 39 46.26 -13.55 8.04
N LYS A 40 46.74 -13.27 6.82
CA LYS A 40 46.69 -14.23 5.70
C LYS A 40 47.83 -15.25 5.64
N GLN A 41 48.78 -15.24 6.58
CA GLN A 41 49.92 -16.17 6.56
C GLN A 41 50.23 -16.72 7.95
N GLN A 42 49.40 -17.65 8.43
CA GLN A 42 49.88 -18.71 9.30
C GLN A 42 49.00 -19.95 9.14
N THR A 43 49.62 -20.94 8.53
CA THR A 43 49.17 -22.30 8.27
C THR A 43 48.73 -23.03 9.55
N VAL A 44 47.57 -23.68 9.49
CA VAL A 44 47.36 -24.99 10.15
C VAL A 44 46.91 -25.96 9.07
N ARG A 45 47.78 -26.94 8.74
CA ARG A 45 47.37 -28.13 8.02
C ARG A 45 46.54 -28.99 8.97
N VAL A 46 45.22 -28.91 8.86
CA VAL A 46 44.33 -29.93 9.41
C VAL A 46 43.97 -30.85 8.25
N ASN A 47 44.54 -32.06 8.27
CA ASN A 47 44.05 -33.18 7.50
C ASN A 47 42.78 -33.68 8.19
N GLU A 48 41.62 -33.14 7.81
CA GLU A 48 40.33 -33.76 8.13
C GLU A 48 39.46 -33.74 6.88
N LYS A 49 38.99 -34.94 6.53
CA LYS A 49 37.90 -35.19 5.61
C LYS A 49 36.62 -34.59 6.20
N ASN A 50 36.47 -33.28 6.11
CA ASN A 50 35.19 -32.64 6.32
C ASN A 50 34.74 -32.16 4.95
N GLU A 51 33.89 -32.99 4.31
CA GLU A 51 32.92 -32.50 3.36
C GLU A 51 32.19 -31.36 4.08
N HIS A 52 32.61 -30.13 3.79
CA HIS A 52 31.80 -28.98 4.11
C HIS A 52 30.51 -29.18 3.31
N ILE A 53 29.51 -29.75 3.98
CA ILE A 53 28.11 -29.55 3.64
C ILE A 53 27.96 -28.03 3.71
N PHE A 54 28.24 -27.36 2.60
CA PHE A 54 27.63 -26.08 2.33
C PHE A 54 26.15 -26.38 2.42
N ALA A 55 25.56 -26.09 3.57
CA ALA A 55 24.12 -25.98 3.64
C ALA A 55 23.78 -24.98 2.53
N GLU A 56 23.21 -25.47 1.44
CA GLU A 56 22.84 -24.66 0.30
C GLU A 56 21.73 -23.75 0.79
N TYR A 57 22.11 -22.57 1.29
CA TYR A 57 21.21 -21.57 1.88
C TYR A 57 20.21 -20.99 0.85
N SER A 58 20.18 -21.51 -0.38
CA SER A 58 19.21 -21.16 -1.42
C SER A 58 18.87 -22.37 -2.30
N GLN A 59 18.30 -23.39 -1.69
CA GLN A 59 17.55 -24.43 -2.40
C GLN A 59 16.17 -23.85 -2.78
N TRP A 60 16.12 -22.99 -3.81
CA TRP A 60 14.86 -22.68 -4.48
C TRP A 60 14.30 -23.97 -5.09
N PRO A 61 12.97 -24.16 -5.09
CA PRO A 61 12.42 -25.28 -5.84
C PRO A 61 12.89 -25.18 -7.30
N PRO A 62 13.20 -26.31 -7.95
CA PRO A 62 13.63 -26.31 -9.34
C PRO A 62 12.58 -25.62 -10.20
N PHE A 63 13.02 -24.69 -11.06
CA PHE A 63 12.15 -23.92 -11.95
C PHE A 63 12.69 -23.98 -13.37
N LEU A 64 11.80 -24.17 -14.35
CA LEU A 64 12.18 -24.12 -15.76
C LEU A 64 12.56 -22.69 -16.14
N THR A 65 13.82 -22.48 -16.52
CA THR A 65 14.27 -21.25 -17.18
C THR A 65 14.18 -21.44 -18.69
N ASP A 66 13.27 -20.72 -19.33
CA ASP A 66 13.26 -20.55 -20.78
C ASP A 66 13.52 -19.07 -21.09
N SER A 67 14.69 -18.75 -21.63
CA SER A 67 15.08 -17.38 -21.97
C SER A 67 14.18 -16.75 -23.05
N THR A 68 13.39 -17.57 -23.76
CA THR A 68 12.44 -17.11 -24.77
C THR A 68 11.06 -16.81 -24.19
N PHE A 69 10.82 -17.17 -22.92
CA PHE A 69 9.53 -16.95 -22.26
C PHE A 69 9.49 -15.59 -21.56
N ASP A 70 9.25 -14.54 -22.36
CA ASP A 70 9.17 -13.17 -21.89
C ASP A 70 7.81 -12.80 -21.27
N LEU A 71 7.68 -11.56 -20.79
CA LEU A 71 6.43 -11.04 -20.23
C LEU A 71 5.27 -11.11 -21.23
N THR A 72 5.55 -10.98 -22.53
CA THR A 72 4.57 -11.06 -23.61
C THR A 72 4.04 -12.48 -23.76
N ALA A 73 4.92 -13.48 -23.80
CA ALA A 73 4.60 -14.89 -23.85
C ALA A 73 3.85 -15.33 -22.59
N TRP A 74 4.28 -14.88 -21.41
CA TRP A 74 3.56 -15.12 -20.16
C TRP A 74 2.14 -14.52 -20.19
N ARG A 75 1.99 -13.27 -20.64
CA ARG A 75 0.66 -12.63 -20.82
C ARG A 75 -0.19 -13.27 -21.91
N LYS A 76 0.39 -14.01 -22.84
CA LYS A 76 -0.36 -14.69 -23.89
C LYS A 76 -0.80 -16.08 -23.45
N HIS A 77 0.10 -16.81 -22.79
CA HIS A 77 -0.05 -18.25 -22.51
C HIS A 77 -0.46 -18.55 -21.08
N CYS A 78 -0.09 -17.68 -20.12
CA CYS A 78 -0.42 -17.84 -18.69
C CYS A 78 -1.54 -16.93 -18.19
N TRP A 79 -1.90 -15.90 -18.94
CA TRP A 79 -2.89 -14.91 -18.54
C TRP A 79 -4.23 -15.17 -19.24
N VAL A 80 -5.14 -15.85 -18.53
CA VAL A 80 -6.35 -16.45 -19.12
C VAL A 80 -7.42 -15.45 -19.56
N ASN A 81 -7.30 -14.17 -19.21
CA ASN A 81 -8.27 -13.17 -19.65
C ASN A 81 -7.52 -11.88 -20.00
N GLN A 82 -7.47 -11.46 -21.26
CA GLN A 82 -6.84 -10.23 -21.77
C GLN A 82 -7.42 -8.92 -21.18
N VAL A 83 -7.98 -8.97 -19.99
CA VAL A 83 -8.41 -7.85 -19.16
C VAL A 83 -7.15 -7.12 -18.68
N SER A 84 -7.14 -5.81 -18.89
CA SER A 84 -6.06 -4.92 -18.46
C SER A 84 -5.83 -5.00 -16.94
N LEU A 85 -4.56 -5.19 -16.55
CA LEU A 85 -4.08 -4.82 -15.21
C LEU A 85 -4.36 -3.32 -14.98
N PRO A 86 -4.87 -2.86 -13.81
CA PRO A 86 -4.77 -3.47 -12.48
C PRO A 86 -6.11 -3.48 -11.70
N THR A 87 -7.20 -4.04 -12.24
CA THR A 87 -8.54 -3.74 -11.68
C THR A 87 -9.30 -4.91 -11.05
N GLN A 88 -8.78 -6.13 -11.06
CA GLN A 88 -9.50 -7.28 -10.54
C GLN A 88 -8.58 -8.24 -9.76
N ASP A 89 -9.24 -8.99 -8.88
CA ASP A 89 -8.76 -9.87 -7.83
C ASP A 89 -7.45 -10.64 -8.12
N PRO A 90 -6.34 -10.26 -7.44
CA PRO A 90 -5.12 -11.05 -7.34
C PRO A 90 -5.32 -12.56 -7.18
N GLN A 91 -6.28 -13.01 -6.37
CA GLN A 91 -6.55 -14.43 -6.16
C GLN A 91 -7.24 -15.12 -7.34
N LEU A 92 -8.01 -14.40 -8.16
CA LEU A 92 -8.56 -14.91 -9.42
C LEU A 92 -7.45 -15.33 -10.39
N TYR A 93 -6.22 -14.82 -10.23
CA TYR A 93 -5.05 -15.28 -10.99
C TYR A 93 -4.44 -16.59 -10.47
N TYR A 94 -4.65 -16.94 -9.20
CA TYR A 94 -3.99 -18.08 -8.56
C TYR A 94 -4.93 -19.24 -8.23
N LYS A 95 -6.23 -19.00 -8.08
CA LYS A 95 -7.21 -20.03 -7.75
C LYS A 95 -7.91 -20.56 -8.99
N LYS A 96 -7.45 -21.76 -9.35
CA LYS A 96 -8.14 -22.81 -10.14
C LYS A 96 -8.30 -22.53 -11.63
N ASN A 97 -7.52 -23.34 -12.33
CA ASN A 97 -7.61 -23.79 -13.72
C ASN A 97 -6.88 -22.95 -14.78
N TYR A 98 -6.26 -23.72 -15.68
CA TYR A 98 -5.89 -23.38 -17.06
C TYR A 98 -4.52 -22.74 -17.26
N THR A 99 -3.51 -23.60 -17.31
CA THR A 99 -2.61 -23.64 -18.47
C THR A 99 -2.15 -25.08 -18.75
N SER A 100 -2.30 -25.53 -19.99
CA SER A 100 -1.61 -26.74 -20.50
C SER A 100 -0.09 -26.55 -20.57
N TYR A 101 0.39 -25.31 -20.51
CA TYR A 101 1.81 -24.95 -20.55
C TYR A 101 2.52 -25.23 -19.21
N PRO A 102 3.57 -26.07 -19.19
CA PRO A 102 4.33 -26.39 -17.98
C PRO A 102 4.94 -25.16 -17.30
N ILE A 103 5.52 -24.24 -18.08
CA ILE A 103 6.21 -23.05 -17.55
C ILE A 103 5.30 -22.14 -16.70
N CYS A 104 4.02 -22.05 -17.02
CA CYS A 104 3.07 -21.27 -16.24
C CYS A 104 2.81 -21.90 -14.86
N LYS A 105 2.81 -23.24 -14.77
CA LYS A 105 2.69 -23.96 -13.50
C LYS A 105 3.91 -23.72 -12.61
N ASP A 106 5.10 -23.72 -13.20
CA ASP A 106 6.35 -23.48 -12.48
C ASP A 106 6.42 -22.05 -11.93
N VAL A 107 6.07 -21.05 -12.73
CA VAL A 107 6.03 -19.65 -12.28
C VAL A 107 5.04 -19.47 -11.13
N ILE A 108 3.85 -20.07 -11.23
CA ILE A 108 2.86 -20.04 -10.14
C ILE A 108 3.38 -20.77 -8.89
N SER A 109 4.05 -21.91 -9.07
CA SER A 109 4.68 -22.65 -7.98
C SER A 109 5.73 -21.81 -7.26
N LEU A 110 6.60 -21.13 -8.01
CA LEU A 110 7.62 -20.23 -7.47
C LEU A 110 7.01 -19.03 -6.74
N ILE A 111 5.99 -18.40 -7.31
CA ILE A 111 5.28 -17.30 -6.62
C ILE A 111 4.66 -17.81 -5.31
N ASN A 112 4.03 -18.98 -5.32
CA ASN A 112 3.43 -19.57 -4.13
C ASN A 112 4.47 -20.09 -3.14
N SER A 113 5.71 -20.39 -3.54
CA SER A 113 6.79 -20.74 -2.62
C SER A 113 7.35 -19.52 -1.90
N ILE A 114 7.33 -18.35 -2.56
CA ILE A 114 7.83 -17.09 -1.99
C ILE A 114 6.75 -16.34 -1.22
N TYR A 115 5.53 -16.29 -1.74
CA TYR A 115 4.48 -15.41 -1.25
C TYR A 115 3.29 -16.18 -0.68
N ASN A 116 2.68 -15.60 0.33
CA ASN A 116 1.35 -15.96 0.80
C ASN A 116 0.40 -14.82 0.44
N MET A 117 -0.70 -15.16 -0.26
CA MET A 117 -1.67 -14.18 -0.73
C MET A 117 -3.03 -14.43 -0.09
N LYS A 118 -3.60 -13.40 0.53
CA LYS A 118 -4.91 -13.45 1.19
C LYS A 118 -5.79 -12.31 0.68
N THR A 119 -7.10 -12.53 0.70
CA THR A 119 -8.09 -11.51 0.35
C THR A 119 -9.00 -11.33 1.55
N ASN A 120 -9.17 -10.07 1.96
CA ASN A 120 -10.12 -9.70 2.99
C ASN A 120 -11.09 -8.66 2.41
N ILE A 121 -12.28 -8.57 3.00
CA ILE A 121 -13.27 -7.55 2.68
C ILE A 121 -13.28 -6.50 3.78
N ALA A 122 -12.99 -5.25 3.43
CA ALA A 122 -13.12 -4.10 4.32
C ALA A 122 -14.47 -3.41 4.07
N LYS A 123 -15.29 -3.34 5.12
CA LYS A 123 -16.59 -2.67 5.08
C LYS A 123 -16.47 -1.24 5.58
N VAL A 124 -17.13 -0.32 4.90
CA VAL A 124 -17.19 1.09 5.28
C VAL A 124 -18.60 1.63 5.07
N LYS A 125 -19.02 2.58 5.92
CA LYS A 125 -20.30 3.28 5.76
C LYS A 125 -20.04 4.74 5.42
N TYR A 126 -20.85 5.29 4.52
CA TYR A 126 -20.82 6.70 4.14
C TYR A 126 -22.09 7.40 4.62
N PRO A 127 -21.99 8.48 5.40
CA PRO A 127 -23.12 9.38 5.64
C PRO A 127 -23.68 9.92 4.31
N GLU A 128 -24.95 10.30 4.26
CA GLU A 128 -25.63 10.65 3.00
C GLU A 128 -24.92 11.77 2.22
N LEU A 129 -24.48 12.84 2.88
CA LEU A 129 -23.74 13.93 2.22
C LEU A 129 -22.40 13.44 1.64
N PHE A 130 -21.66 12.63 2.38
CA PHE A 130 -20.43 12.03 1.88
C PHE A 130 -20.68 11.03 0.75
N ALA A 131 -21.75 10.23 0.85
CA ALA A 131 -22.15 9.28 -0.19
C ALA A 131 -22.42 9.98 -1.52
N GLN A 132 -23.08 11.14 -1.51
CA GLN A 132 -23.30 11.96 -2.71
C GLN A 132 -21.96 12.42 -3.32
N LYS A 133 -21.00 12.84 -2.49
CA LYS A 133 -19.65 13.21 -2.94
C LYS A 133 -18.92 12.03 -3.59
N ILE A 134 -18.97 10.84 -2.98
CA ILE A 134 -18.36 9.63 -3.53
C ILE A 134 -19.02 9.19 -4.84
N ARG A 135 -20.37 9.22 -4.92
CA ARG A 135 -21.10 8.92 -6.16
C ARG A 135 -20.66 9.85 -7.30
N LYS A 136 -20.51 11.14 -7.01
CA LYS A 136 -20.00 12.12 -7.99
C LYS A 136 -18.59 11.77 -8.48
N ILE A 137 -17.68 11.37 -7.59
CA ILE A 137 -16.32 10.92 -7.96
C ILE A 137 -16.36 9.72 -8.91
N PHE A 138 -17.30 8.81 -8.70
CA PHE A 138 -17.51 7.65 -9.57
C PHE A 138 -18.39 7.90 -10.79
N ASN A 139 -18.70 9.17 -11.09
CA ASN A 139 -19.63 9.53 -12.17
C ASN A 139 -20.95 8.74 -12.09
N TYR A 140 -21.47 8.59 -10.86
CA TYR A 140 -22.70 7.86 -10.52
C TYR A 140 -22.73 6.39 -10.95
N ASN A 141 -21.57 5.75 -11.11
CA ASN A 141 -21.48 4.32 -11.35
C ASN A 141 -21.84 3.51 -10.09
N ASN A 142 -23.04 2.91 -10.08
CA ASN A 142 -23.55 2.14 -8.94
C ASN A 142 -22.68 0.92 -8.60
N THR A 143 -22.06 0.28 -9.59
CA THR A 143 -21.17 -0.87 -9.37
C THR A 143 -19.91 -0.46 -8.63
N LEU A 144 -19.27 0.66 -9.02
CA LEU A 144 -18.10 1.19 -8.31
C LEU A 144 -18.46 1.69 -6.91
N TYR A 145 -19.63 2.31 -6.77
CA TYR A 145 -20.13 2.74 -5.46
C TYR A 145 -20.37 1.56 -4.51
N ALA A 146 -21.00 0.48 -4.98
CA ALA A 146 -21.18 -0.74 -4.19
C ALA A 146 -19.84 -1.36 -3.78
N LYS A 147 -18.87 -1.45 -4.71
CA LYS A 147 -17.50 -1.89 -4.42
C LYS A 147 -16.76 -0.98 -3.43
N ALA A 148 -17.13 0.30 -3.34
CA ALA A 148 -16.53 1.21 -2.38
C ALA A 148 -17.08 1.03 -0.96
N LEU A 149 -18.27 0.44 -0.79
CA LEU A 149 -18.82 0.11 0.52
C LEU A 149 -18.24 -1.21 1.07
N GLU A 150 -17.98 -2.17 0.18
CA GLU A 150 -17.36 -3.46 0.50
C GLU A 150 -16.13 -3.67 -0.38
N GLN A 151 -14.97 -3.29 0.15
CA GLN A 151 -13.72 -3.19 -0.59
C GLN A 151 -12.90 -4.46 -0.45
N GLU A 152 -12.56 -5.08 -1.57
CA GLU A 152 -11.61 -6.18 -1.60
C GLU A 152 -10.18 -5.65 -1.38
N LEU A 153 -9.51 -6.23 -0.41
CA LEU A 153 -8.13 -5.94 -0.04
C LEU A 153 -7.27 -7.18 -0.25
N TYR A 154 -6.12 -7.01 -0.88
CA TYR A 154 -5.21 -8.09 -1.23
C TYR A 154 -3.94 -7.97 -0.42
N PHE A 155 -3.65 -8.99 0.36
CA PHE A 155 -2.52 -9.07 1.27
C PHE A 155 -1.50 -9.99 0.62
N VAL A 156 -0.31 -9.48 0.33
CA VAL A 156 0.82 -10.24 -0.21
C VAL A 156 1.93 -10.22 0.83
N VAL A 157 2.21 -11.38 1.42
CA VAL A 157 3.24 -11.55 2.44
C VAL A 157 4.37 -12.37 1.86
N ASN A 158 5.59 -11.84 1.89
CA ASN A 158 6.79 -12.62 1.59
C ASN A 158 7.06 -13.58 2.76
N LYS A 159 7.18 -14.88 2.49
CA LYS A 159 7.37 -15.93 3.50
C LYS A 159 8.77 -15.93 4.13
N TYR A 160 9.73 -15.31 3.46
CA TYR A 160 11.14 -15.29 3.88
C TYR A 160 11.51 -13.96 4.55
N SER A 161 11.12 -12.81 3.96
CA SER A 161 11.39 -11.49 4.57
C SER A 161 10.32 -11.05 5.56
N PHE A 162 9.16 -11.71 5.58
CA PHE A 162 7.95 -11.31 6.33
C PHE A 162 7.43 -9.91 5.96
N GLU A 163 7.93 -9.32 4.88
CA GLU A 163 7.41 -8.07 4.35
C GLU A 163 5.99 -8.27 3.84
N HIS A 164 5.16 -7.27 4.12
CA HIS A 164 3.75 -7.32 3.83
C HIS A 164 3.34 -6.13 2.97
N THR A 165 2.64 -6.41 1.88
CA THR A 165 2.06 -5.40 0.99
C THR A 165 0.55 -5.57 0.92
N VAL A 166 -0.19 -4.50 1.19
CA VAL A 166 -1.64 -4.47 0.98
C VAL A 166 -1.98 -3.66 -0.25
N TYR A 167 -2.76 -4.27 -1.14
CA TYR A 167 -3.27 -3.65 -2.34
C TYR A 167 -4.78 -3.44 -2.26
N ASN A 168 -5.21 -2.20 -2.45
CA ASN A 168 -6.60 -1.84 -2.67
C ASN A 168 -6.75 -1.25 -4.10
N PRO A 169 -7.49 -1.91 -5.00
CA PRO A 169 -7.67 -1.44 -6.38
C PRO A 169 -8.26 -0.03 -6.49
N LEU A 170 -9.09 0.39 -5.54
CA LEU A 170 -9.69 1.73 -5.52
C LEU A 170 -8.67 2.81 -5.11
N ARG A 171 -7.69 2.49 -4.24
CA ARG A 171 -6.63 3.44 -3.86
C ARG A 171 -5.63 3.69 -4.99
N GLY A 172 -5.36 2.69 -5.82
CA GLY A 172 -4.41 2.81 -6.95
C GLY A 172 -4.83 3.81 -8.03
N ARG A 173 -6.08 4.30 -8.01
CA ARG A 173 -6.63 5.26 -8.97
C ARG A 173 -6.55 6.71 -8.50
N ARG A 174 -5.91 6.99 -7.37
CA ARG A 174 -5.73 8.35 -6.89
C ARG A 174 -4.73 9.08 -7.80
N PRO A 175 -5.08 10.25 -8.35
CA PRO A 175 -4.11 11.07 -9.06
C PRO A 175 -3.01 11.53 -8.09
N VAL A 176 -1.74 11.40 -8.50
CA VAL A 176 -0.57 11.82 -7.71
C VAL A 176 0.21 12.89 -8.46
N GLN A 177 0.32 14.09 -7.90
CA GLN A 177 1.22 15.16 -8.32
C GLN A 177 1.94 15.81 -7.12
N PRO A 178 3.28 15.83 -7.08
CA PRO A 178 3.99 16.52 -6.01
C PRO A 178 3.72 18.04 -6.05
N PRO A 179 3.65 18.72 -4.90
CA PRO A 179 3.49 20.17 -4.86
C PRO A 179 4.71 20.87 -5.49
N GLU A 180 4.47 21.91 -6.30
CA GLU A 180 5.51 22.74 -6.92
C GLU A 180 6.10 23.79 -5.95
N VAL A 181 5.49 23.94 -4.78
CA VAL A 181 5.84 24.93 -3.74
C VAL A 181 6.47 24.26 -2.52
N SER A 182 7.08 25.05 -1.64
CA SER A 182 7.60 24.55 -0.36
C SER A 182 6.48 23.96 0.52
N VAL A 183 6.86 23.08 1.45
CA VAL A 183 5.92 22.39 2.34
C VAL A 183 5.16 23.39 3.21
N GLU A 184 5.84 24.41 3.71
CA GLU A 184 5.26 25.43 4.58
C GLU A 184 4.23 26.29 3.84
N GLN A 185 4.56 26.69 2.61
CA GLN A 185 3.64 27.45 1.76
C GLN A 185 2.42 26.59 1.39
N TYR A 186 2.66 25.34 0.99
CA TYR A 186 1.59 24.39 0.69
C TYR A 186 0.64 24.22 1.88
N LEU A 187 1.18 24.05 3.08
CA LEU A 187 0.39 23.87 4.30
C LEU A 187 -0.45 25.12 4.60
N SER A 188 0.18 26.29 4.65
CA SER A 188 -0.49 27.56 4.96
C SER A 188 -1.64 27.84 3.99
N GLU A 189 -1.38 27.73 2.68
CA GLU A 189 -2.40 27.92 1.66
C GLU A 189 -3.52 26.88 1.75
N THR A 190 -3.20 25.62 2.03
CA THR A 190 -4.21 24.56 2.16
C THR A 190 -5.08 24.80 3.38
N MET A 191 -4.50 25.22 4.51
CA MET A 191 -5.24 25.53 5.73
C MET A 191 -6.19 26.70 5.54
N GLU A 192 -5.75 27.77 4.89
CA GLU A 192 -6.61 28.91 4.58
C GLU A 192 -7.74 28.52 3.62
N LYS A 193 -7.41 27.87 2.50
CA LYS A 193 -8.37 27.46 1.46
C LYS A 193 -9.46 26.52 2.00
N THR A 194 -9.12 25.65 2.93
CA THR A 194 -10.04 24.61 3.45
C THR A 194 -10.78 25.02 4.72
N SER A 195 -10.37 26.08 5.41
CA SER A 195 -10.94 26.51 6.70
C SER A 195 -12.47 26.64 6.73
N LYS A 196 -13.09 27.07 5.63
CA LYS A 196 -14.54 27.32 5.55
C LYS A 196 -15.38 26.09 5.19
N ASN A 197 -14.79 25.10 4.51
CA ASN A 197 -15.51 23.97 3.93
C ASN A 197 -14.75 22.65 4.09
N CYS A 198 -14.00 22.53 5.18
CA CYS A 198 -13.18 21.36 5.48
C CYS A 198 -14.08 20.14 5.72
N ASP A 199 -13.87 19.09 4.92
CA ASP A 199 -14.57 17.80 5.11
C ASP A 199 -14.29 17.20 6.50
N LEU A 200 -13.07 17.42 7.02
CA LEU A 200 -12.65 16.92 8.33
C LEU A 200 -13.27 17.72 9.49
N CYS A 201 -13.58 19.01 9.30
CA CYS A 201 -14.32 19.77 10.32
C CYS A 201 -15.79 19.32 10.38
N ASN A 202 -16.40 18.94 9.25
CA ASN A 202 -17.74 18.35 9.20
C ASN A 202 -17.68 16.81 9.18
N TYR A 203 -16.85 16.22 10.03
CA TYR A 203 -16.53 14.80 9.98
C TYR A 203 -17.76 13.88 10.07
N GLN A 204 -18.79 14.27 10.82
CA GLN A 204 -20.00 13.47 11.00
C GLN A 204 -20.71 13.19 9.67
N ASN A 205 -20.68 14.16 8.74
CA ASN A 205 -21.40 14.08 7.47
C ASN A 205 -20.48 13.92 6.25
N MET A 206 -19.21 14.28 6.37
CA MET A 206 -18.26 14.39 5.26
C MET A 206 -17.07 13.44 5.40
N THR A 207 -17.10 12.51 6.35
CA THR A 207 -16.11 11.42 6.43
C THR A 207 -16.79 10.07 6.51
N ALA A 208 -16.10 9.04 6.03
CA ALA A 208 -16.56 7.67 6.19
C ALA A 208 -16.48 7.22 7.66
N MET A 209 -17.23 6.19 8.00
CA MET A 209 -17.18 5.55 9.32
C MET A 209 -16.90 4.06 9.19
N ASP A 210 -16.19 3.53 10.18
CA ASP A 210 -15.89 2.11 10.26
C ASP A 210 -17.13 1.29 10.63
N SER A 211 -17.04 -0.03 10.44
CA SER A 211 -18.12 -0.94 10.85
C SER A 211 -18.39 -0.91 12.36
N LEU A 212 -17.35 -0.64 13.16
CA LEU A 212 -17.41 -0.43 14.62
C LEU A 212 -18.04 0.91 15.03
N GLY A 213 -18.33 1.78 14.06
CA GLY A 213 -18.89 3.10 14.32
C GLY A 213 -17.84 4.19 14.46
N ARG A 214 -18.25 5.28 15.13
CA ARG A 214 -17.41 6.45 15.39
C ARG A 214 -17.19 6.59 16.88
N MET A 215 -15.99 6.95 17.26
CA MET A 215 -15.62 7.30 18.62
C MET A 215 -15.25 8.78 18.65
N GLU A 216 -15.57 9.46 19.72
CA GLU A 216 -15.15 10.84 19.96
C GLU A 216 -14.94 11.09 21.45
N ASN A 217 -14.15 12.11 21.75
CA ASN A 217 -14.04 12.70 23.07
C ASN A 217 -14.11 14.23 22.93
N GLN A 218 -13.68 14.96 23.96
CA GLN A 218 -13.82 16.41 23.99
C GLN A 218 -13.12 17.07 22.79
N HIS A 219 -11.91 16.65 22.46
CA HIS A 219 -11.08 17.31 21.46
C HIS A 219 -10.79 16.51 20.19
N ALA A 220 -11.16 15.23 20.12
CA ALA A 220 -10.83 14.36 18.99
C ALA A 220 -12.00 13.47 18.55
N TYR A 221 -11.89 12.95 17.34
CA TYR A 221 -12.83 11.98 16.76
C TYR A 221 -12.10 10.94 15.92
N SER A 222 -12.71 9.77 15.75
CA SER A 222 -12.29 8.77 14.77
C SER A 222 -13.03 8.96 13.45
N ALA A 223 -12.40 8.60 12.35
CA ALA A 223 -12.99 8.57 11.01
C ALA A 223 -12.37 7.44 10.20
N ALA A 224 -13.15 6.84 9.30
CA ALA A 224 -12.60 5.88 8.36
C ALA A 224 -12.14 6.58 7.07
N ASN A 225 -11.13 6.01 6.41
CA ASN A 225 -10.82 6.37 5.05
C ASN A 225 -11.95 5.91 4.11
N ALA A 226 -12.28 6.74 3.11
CA ALA A 226 -13.20 6.32 2.05
C ALA A 226 -12.70 5.08 1.32
N PHE A 227 -11.39 4.99 1.07
CA PHE A 227 -10.77 3.79 0.50
C PHE A 227 -9.80 3.19 1.51
N LYS A 228 -10.15 2.00 2.00
CA LYS A 228 -9.50 1.34 3.14
C LYS A 228 -8.10 0.85 2.76
N PHE A 229 -7.17 0.92 3.70
CA PHE A 229 -5.86 0.29 3.53
C PHE A 229 -5.88 -1.13 4.08
N ASP A 230 -6.47 -1.31 5.26
CA ASP A 230 -6.71 -2.60 5.91
C ASP A 230 -8.20 -2.70 6.31
N GLN A 231 -8.66 -3.89 6.68
CA GLN A 231 -9.97 -4.14 7.26
C GLN A 231 -10.18 -3.24 8.49
N TRP A 232 -9.21 -3.26 9.41
CA TRP A 232 -9.20 -2.45 10.62
C TRP A 232 -8.22 -1.29 10.46
N HIS A 233 -8.70 -0.23 9.81
CA HIS A 233 -7.90 0.95 9.53
C HIS A 233 -8.72 2.22 9.75
N SER A 234 -8.51 2.87 10.88
CA SER A 234 -9.15 4.13 11.27
C SER A 234 -8.15 5.29 11.25
N MET A 235 -8.67 6.51 11.33
CA MET A 235 -7.91 7.75 11.47
C MET A 235 -8.45 8.48 12.70
N PHE A 236 -7.56 9.02 13.52
CA PHE A 236 -7.91 9.81 14.70
C PHE A 236 -7.43 11.23 14.48
N MET A 237 -8.35 12.18 14.52
CA MET A 237 -8.07 13.57 14.21
C MET A 237 -8.56 14.48 15.33
N PRO A 238 -7.85 15.58 15.60
CA PRO A 238 -8.37 16.63 16.46
C PRO A 238 -9.57 17.33 15.79
N LYS A 239 -10.44 17.91 16.62
CA LYS A 239 -11.53 18.80 16.19
C LYS A 239 -11.01 20.17 15.76
N GLN A 240 -9.81 20.55 16.23
CA GLN A 240 -9.08 21.72 15.76
C GLN A 240 -8.65 21.56 14.29
N HIS A 241 -8.95 22.56 13.46
CA HIS A 241 -8.60 22.57 12.03
C HIS A 241 -7.10 22.74 11.80
N ASP A 242 -6.48 23.66 12.54
CA ASP A 242 -5.06 23.95 12.41
C ASP A 242 -4.22 23.08 13.35
N ILE A 243 -3.65 22.00 12.81
CA ILE A 243 -2.86 21.03 13.56
C ILE A 243 -1.57 21.63 14.17
N THR A 244 -1.13 22.80 13.70
CA THR A 244 0.05 23.48 14.25
C THR A 244 -0.23 24.21 15.56
N LYS A 245 -1.53 24.36 15.91
CA LYS A 245 -2.01 25.06 17.10
C LYS A 245 -2.57 24.11 18.16
N LEU A 246 -2.29 22.81 18.05
CA LEU A 246 -2.77 21.84 19.03
C LEU A 246 -2.16 22.10 20.39
N THR A 247 -3.02 22.16 21.39
CA THR A 247 -2.62 22.13 22.80
C THR A 247 -2.25 20.71 23.21
N TYR A 248 -1.55 20.60 24.34
CA TYR A 248 -1.21 19.30 24.93
C TYR A 248 -2.45 18.42 25.20
N GLU A 249 -3.52 19.01 25.73
CA GLU A 249 -4.75 18.25 26.04
C GLU A 249 -5.45 17.76 24.77
N GLU A 250 -5.49 18.56 23.69
CA GLU A 250 -6.06 18.13 22.41
C GLU A 250 -5.26 16.96 21.80
N LEU A 251 -3.93 17.02 21.86
CA LEU A 251 -3.07 15.95 21.37
C LEU A 251 -3.23 14.67 22.20
N LYS A 252 -3.26 14.81 23.53
CA LYS A 252 -3.50 13.70 24.47
C LYS A 252 -4.84 13.03 24.20
N ASP A 253 -5.88 13.80 23.91
CA ASP A 253 -7.20 13.27 23.56
C ASP A 253 -7.17 12.45 22.27
N VAL A 254 -6.42 12.86 21.24
CA VAL A 254 -6.24 12.07 20.01
C VAL A 254 -5.63 10.70 20.34
N PHE A 255 -4.53 10.66 21.10
CA PHE A 255 -3.88 9.41 21.48
C PHE A 255 -4.74 8.54 22.41
N THR A 256 -5.45 9.15 23.35
CA THR A 256 -6.36 8.44 24.26
C THR A 256 -7.49 7.77 23.49
N LEU A 257 -8.04 8.48 22.48
CA LEU A 257 -9.08 7.94 21.62
C LEU A 257 -8.56 6.78 20.75
N ALA A 258 -7.34 6.92 20.22
CA ALA A 258 -6.68 5.87 19.43
C ALA A 258 -6.37 4.62 20.27
N TRP A 259 -5.94 4.79 21.52
CA TRP A 259 -5.70 3.69 22.46
C TRP A 259 -6.98 2.94 22.84
N LYS A 260 -8.11 3.65 22.92
CA LYS A 260 -9.41 3.07 23.28
C LYS A 260 -10.02 2.24 22.14
N TRP A 261 -9.70 2.56 20.89
CA TRP A 261 -10.23 1.90 19.70
C TRP A 261 -9.49 0.59 19.42
#